data_AF-A0A8J7JMY7-F1
#
_entry.id   AF-A0A8J7JMY7-F1
#
_cell.length_a   1.000
_cell.length_b   1.000
_cell.length_c   1.000
_cell.angle_alpha   90.00
_cell.angle_beta   90.00
_cell.angle_gamma   90.00
#
_symmetry.space_group_name_H-M   'P 1'
#
loop_
_entity.id
_entity.type
_entity.pdbx_description
1 polymer ?
#
loop_
_entity_poly.entity_id
_entity_poly.type
_entity_poly.pdbx_seq_one_letter_code
_entity_poly.pdbx_strand_id
1 'polypeptide(L)' 'MKLLLDENLSDRIIHRVSDLYPDSEQVKALGLTNTDDAVIWEYAKTNGFVIVSKDSDFHQRSLLYGHPPKFIYLQVG' A
#
# COMPACT_ATOMS: atom_id res chain seq x y z
N MET A 1 7.79 -10.41 2.39
CA MET A 1 6.89 -9.53 1.61
C MET A 1 6.63 -8.31 2.47
N LYS A 2 6.71 -7.10 1.92
CA LYS A 2 6.50 -5.86 2.68
C LYS A 2 5.17 -5.25 2.26
N LEU A 3 4.30 -4.90 3.21
CA LEU A 3 3.02 -4.28 2.90
C LEU A 3 3.15 -2.76 3.06
N LEU A 4 2.63 -2.01 2.10
CA LEU A 4 2.44 -0.57 2.20
C LEU A 4 0.95 -0.29 2.33
N LEU A 5 0.51 0.10 3.52
CA LEU A 5 -0.89 0.41 3.77
C LEU A 5 -1.20 1.85 3.40
N ASP A 6 -2.26 2.00 2.63
CA ASP A 6 -2.87 3.27 2.29
C ASP A 6 -3.32 4.07 3.54
N GLU A 7 -3.34 5.39 3.41
CA GLU A 7 -3.67 6.33 4.47
C GLU A 7 -5.11 6.18 5.01
N ASN A 8 -6.00 5.64 4.16
CA ASN A 8 -7.39 5.35 4.47
C ASN A 8 -7.57 4.07 5.32
N LEU A 9 -6.49 3.35 5.61
CA LEU A 9 -6.47 2.16 6.45
C LEU A 9 -5.90 2.46 7.84
N SER A 10 -6.40 1.75 8.85
CA SER A 10 -5.97 1.97 10.23
C SER A 10 -4.54 1.46 10.47
N ASP A 11 -3.71 2.26 11.16
CA ASP A 11 -2.36 1.89 11.60
C ASP A 11 -2.33 0.63 12.47
N ARG A 12 -3.46 0.31 13.12
CA ARG A 12 -3.63 -0.92 13.90
C ARG A 12 -3.40 -2.18 13.07
N ILE A 13 -3.56 -2.11 11.74
CA ILE A 13 -3.32 -3.24 10.84
C ILE A 13 -1.83 -3.59 10.82
N ILE A 14 -0.92 -2.60 10.78
CA ILE A 14 0.55 -2.84 10.85
C ILE A 14 0.90 -3.67 12.08
N HIS A 15 0.43 -3.24 13.25
CA HIS A 15 0.73 -3.93 14.50
C HIS A 15 0.17 -5.36 14.57
N ARG A 16 -0.89 -5.68 13.81
CA ARG A 16 -1.45 -7.04 13.77
C ARG A 16 -0.75 -7.95 12.78
N VAL A 17 -0.13 -7.36 11.76
CA VAL A 17 0.53 -8.12 10.69
C VAL A 17 2.04 -8.11 10.81
N SER A 18 2.62 -7.37 11.77
CA SER A 18 4.07 -7.28 11.98
C SER A 18 4.73 -8.63 12.22
N ASP A 19 4.03 -9.57 12.86
CA ASP A 19 4.55 -10.92 13.10
C ASP A 19 4.73 -11.73 11.80
N LEU A 20 3.93 -11.44 10.76
CA LEU A 20 3.96 -12.11 9.46
C LEU A 20 4.71 -11.29 8.39
N TYR A 21 4.68 -9.97 8.52
CA TYR A 21 5.24 -9.01 7.57
C TYR A 21 5.96 -7.87 8.31
N PRO A 22 7.15 -8.13 8.88
CA PRO A 22 7.84 -7.25 9.82
C PRO A 22 8.34 -5.92 9.24
N ASP A 23 8.48 -5.81 7.92
CA ASP A 23 8.88 -4.58 7.22
C ASP A 23 7.69 -3.85 6.57
N SER A 24 6.47 -4.09 7.06
CA SER A 24 5.29 -3.39 6.56
C SER A 24 5.22 -1.99 7.14
N GLU A 25 4.78 -1.04 6.32
CA GLU A 25 4.71 0.37 6.70
C GLU A 25 3.40 1.01 6.25
N GLN A 26 3.09 2.14 6.85
CA GLN A 26 2.00 3.02 6.42
C GLN A 26 2.54 4.12 5.50
N VAL A 27 1.75 4.50 4.49
CA VAL A 27 1.99 5.70 3.66
C VAL A 27 2.21 6.93 4.58
N LYS A 28 1.46 7.01 5.68
CA LYS A 28 1.62 8.08 6.69
C LYS A 28 2.97 8.07 7.39
N ALA A 29 3.44 6.90 7.80
CA ALA A 29 4.71 6.73 8.50
C ALA A 29 5.92 7.09 7.62
N LEU A 30 5.79 6.90 6.31
CA LEU A 30 6.80 7.25 5.31
C LEU A 30 6.78 8.73 4.91
N GLY A 31 5.88 9.54 5.49
CA GLY A 31 5.73 10.95 5.13
C GLY A 31 5.09 11.16 3.75
N LEU A 32 4.40 10.15 3.21
CA LEU A 32 3.75 10.18 1.90
C LEU A 32 2.25 10.57 1.96
N THR A 33 1.76 11.05 3.11
CA THR A 33 0.34 11.38 3.42
C THR A 33 -0.28 12.51 2.58
N ASN A 34 0.46 13.10 1.65
CA ASN A 34 -0.01 14.16 0.77
C ASN A 34 0.64 14.06 -0.60
N THR A 35 1.07 12.85 -0.96
CA THR A 35 1.76 12.59 -2.21
C THR A 35 0.82 11.85 -3.13
N ASP A 36 0.83 12.21 -4.42
CA ASP A 36 -0.03 11.56 -5.40
C ASP A 36 0.14 10.03 -5.35
N ASP A 37 -0.96 9.30 -5.59
CA ASP A 37 -0.94 7.84 -5.68
C ASP A 37 0.10 7.32 -6.67
N ALA A 38 0.44 8.10 -7.70
CA ALA A 38 1.49 7.78 -8.65
C ALA A 38 2.88 7.70 -7.98
N VAL A 39 3.16 8.58 -7.02
CA VAL A 39 4.41 8.57 -6.27
C VAL A 39 4.41 7.41 -5.27
N ILE A 40 3.28 7.18 -4.59
CA ILE A 40 3.11 6.01 -3.70
C ILE A 40 3.32 4.71 -4.50
N TRP A 41 2.80 4.65 -5.73
CA TRP A 41 2.96 3.54 -6.66
C TRP A 41 4.43 3.29 -7.02
N GLU A 42 5.13 4.32 -7.49
CA GLU A 42 6.54 4.20 -7.86
C GLU A 42 7.44 3.95 -6.65
N TYR A 43 7.11 4.49 -5.48
CA TYR A 43 7.80 4.19 -4.24
C TYR A 43 7.65 2.71 -3.88
N ALA A 44 6.42 2.19 -3.91
CA ALA A 44 6.16 0.79 -3.62
C ALA A 44 6.86 -0.14 -4.61
N LYS A 45 6.84 0.21 -5.90
CA LYS A 45 7.55 -0.51 -6.95
C LYS A 45 9.07 -0.54 -6.72
N THR A 46 9.67 0.61 -6.46
CA THR A 46 11.12 0.78 -6.29
C THR A 46 11.63 0.04 -5.05
N ASN A 47 10.85 0.06 -3.96
CA ASN A 47 11.23 -0.55 -2.69
C ASN A 47 10.68 -1.98 -2.50
N GLY A 48 9.97 -2.53 -3.50
CA GLY A 48 9.42 -3.88 -3.45
C GLY A 48 8.28 -4.08 -2.45
N PHE A 49 7.50 -3.03 -2.17
CA PHE A 49 6.29 -3.11 -1.37
C PHE A 49 5.10 -3.65 -2.18
N VAL A 50 4.17 -4.22 -1.46
CA VAL A 50 2.83 -4.59 -1.92
C VAL A 50 1.86 -3.55 -1.38
N ILE A 51 1.17 -2.84 -2.26
CA ILE A 51 0.21 -1.82 -1.85
C ILE A 51 -1.06 -2.51 -1.37
N VAL A 52 -1.54 -2.11 -0.20
CA VAL A 52 -2.81 -2.57 0.37
C VAL A 52 -3.71 -1.35 0.51
N SER A 53 -4.80 -1.32 -0.27
CA SER A 53 -5.78 -0.24 -0.21
C SER A 53 -7.20 -0.77 -0.45
N LYS A 54 -8.18 0.01 0.03
CA LYS A 54 -9.61 -0.15 -0.30
C LYS A 54 -10.07 0.86 -1.35
N ASP A 55 -9.18 1.74 -1.79
CA ASP A 55 -9.47 2.77 -2.78
C ASP A 55 -9.52 2.18 -4.19
N SER A 56 -10.52 2.59 -4.96
CA SER A 56 -10.68 2.21 -6.36
C SER A 56 -9.58 2.79 -7.25
N ASP A 57 -8.97 3.91 -6.87
CA ASP A 57 -7.94 4.57 -7.70
C ASP A 57 -6.67 3.71 -7.79
N PHE A 58 -6.23 3.13 -6.66
CA PHE A 58 -5.16 2.14 -6.66
C PHE A 58 -5.51 0.87 -7.42
N HIS A 59 -6.78 0.43 -7.37
CA HIS A 59 -7.24 -0.73 -8.13
C HIS A 59 -7.18 -0.48 -9.64
N GLN A 60 -7.69 0.66 -10.11
CA GLN A 60 -7.60 1.06 -11.51
C GLN A 60 -6.14 1.16 -11.98
N ARG A 61 -5.26 1.75 -11.15
CA ARG A 61 -3.81 1.81 -11.43
C ARG A 61 -3.20 0.41 -11.54
N SER A 62 -3.58 -0.53 -10.66
CA SER A 62 -3.12 -1.91 -10.74
C SER A 62 -3.55 -2.62 -12.03
N LEU A 63 -4.74 -2.30 -12.56
CA LEU A 63 -5.18 -2.84 -13.84
C LEU A 63 -4.44 -2.21 -15.02
N LEU A 64 -4.12 -0.91 -14.93
CA LEU A 64 -3.44 -0.17 -15.98
C LEU A 64 -1.94 -0.51 -16.09
N TYR A 65 -1.23 -0.53 -14.96
CA TYR A 65 0.22 -0.72 -14.93
C TYR A 65 0.65 -2.17 -14.68
N GLY A 66 -0.27 -3.00 -14.17
CA GLY A 66 0.04 -4.37 -13.80
C GLY A 66 1.09 -4.46 -12.69
N HIS A 67 1.72 -5.63 -12.57
CA HIS A 67 2.81 -5.86 -11.66
C HIS A 67 4.16 -5.47 -12.31
N PRO A 68 5.10 -4.80 -11.60
CA PRO A 68 5.10 -4.35 -10.19
C PRO A 68 4.64 -2.90 -9.92
N PRO A 69 4.18 -2.57 -8.68
CA PRO A 69 4.10 -3.39 -7.46
C PRO A 69 2.90 -4.37 -7.45
N LYS A 70 2.87 -5.31 -6.49
CA LYS A 70 1.65 -6.11 -6.27
C LYS A 70 0.62 -5.25 -5.53
N PHE A 71 -0.65 -5.48 -5.80
CA PHE A 71 -1.76 -4.77 -5.18
C PHE A 71 -2.71 -5.75 -4.49
N ILE A 72 -3.09 -5.43 -3.25
CA ILE A 72 -4.11 -6.15 -2.47
C ILE A 72 -5.30 -5.20 -2.31
N TYR A 73 -6.38 -5.53 -3.00
CA TYR A 73 -7.63 -4.78 -2.91
C TYR A 73 -8.49 -5.30 -1.76
N LEU A 74 -8.76 -4.45 -0.77
CA LEU A 74 -9.61 -4.79 0.36
C LEU A 74 -11.07 -4.42 0.07
N GLN A 75 -11.88 -5.41 -0.30
CA GLN A 75 -13.34 -5.27 -0.42
C GLN A 75 -14.01 -5.57 0.92
N VAL A 76 -13.84 -4.65 1.87
CA VAL A 76 -14.43 -4.75 3.21
C VAL A 76 -15.10 -3.43 3.58
N GLY A 77 -16.32 -3.53 4.11
CA GLY A 77 -17.20 -2.39 4.38
C GLY A 77 -18.66 -2.82 4.35
#